data_AF-A0A1J4JAC5-F1
#
_entry.id   AF-A0A1J4JAC5-F1
#
_cell.length_a   1.000
_cell.length_b   1.000
_cell.length_c   1.000
_cell.angle_alpha   90.00
_cell.angle_beta   90.00
_cell.angle_gamma   90.00
#
_symmetry.space_group_name_H-M   'P 1'
#
loop_
_entity.id
_entity.type
_entity.pdbx_description
1 polymer ?
#
loop_
_entity_poly.entity_id
_entity_poly.type
_entity_poly.pdbx_seq_one_letter_code
_entity_poly.pdbx_strand_id
1 'polypeptide(L)'
;MENPAEVKEIRNKLRMMKFPQDEIVNTVRRQQRAIYKQKQANETIRKEIDEYEKEIANIDHQIEQFKTNEELQRLNSLMKNYTNKLSVINADLAAEEQKRRKLEDEVSRANSKHGGFYKQSRENQELQARLRTMENRLDKALLRYNGNLQKLAKQRSTIDELRKNRFIFKDVMRQAEREREESDNKMAALISTSNQAYSERDRMKMDLVTLKQAEKEDIKNFDEEYQRLNQQIEGQRITQNRPRDQQQAVPSINSQLGSQSDQQEELTAQTDHLQEIITQTLHLCGFNSHEELIEAADQIERENFSLYNFVVEHGSTRARLQDEIDLLELQHTKLLQQVETSDEQQKSELEELTVEIKNADDDLTEVKELEEKNKSEFEAVYQEIQTLFETLGCSWDHAPDESQKVQNVNAMFCLGAIENSMAEMMGNVAEKVKYMYSMRGITDYSTILTSEQQELASQKALHTKSTEIKEAPKLPEMSKPLTIEEMMQMLNQ
;
A
#
# COMPACT_ATOMS: atom_id res chain seq x y z
N MET A 1 65.39 120.15 -134.56
CA MET A 1 64.85 119.13 -135.48
C MET A 1 63.63 118.54 -134.79
N GLU A 2 62.51 119.26 -134.77
CA GLU A 2 61.54 119.42 -135.87
C GLU A 2 60.62 118.23 -136.02
N ASN A 3 59.57 118.19 -135.19
CA ASN A 3 58.22 118.19 -135.73
C ASN A 3 57.28 118.91 -134.74
N PRO A 4 57.03 120.23 -134.89
CA PRO A 4 56.19 121.01 -133.96
C PRO A 4 54.72 120.53 -133.87
N ALA A 5 54.30 119.54 -134.69
CA ALA A 5 53.00 118.88 -134.59
C ALA A 5 52.90 117.88 -133.42
N GLU A 6 53.95 117.10 -133.12
CA GLU A 6 53.89 116.03 -132.09
C GLU A 6 53.87 116.58 -130.67
N VAL A 7 54.57 117.69 -130.40
CA VAL A 7 54.56 118.34 -129.07
C VAL A 7 53.18 118.92 -128.74
N LYS A 8 52.43 119.35 -129.77
CA LYS A 8 51.04 119.82 -129.61
C LYS A 8 50.09 118.65 -129.34
N GLU A 9 50.35 117.48 -129.93
CA GLU A 9 49.55 116.27 -129.70
C GLU A 9 49.75 115.68 -128.30
N ILE A 10 50.98 115.65 -127.79
CA ILE A 10 51.27 115.16 -126.43
C ILE A 10 50.70 116.10 -125.38
N ARG A 11 50.74 117.43 -125.59
CA ARG A 11 50.11 118.39 -124.66
C ARG A 11 48.57 118.24 -124.64
N ASN A 12 47.95 117.87 -125.76
CA ASN A 12 46.52 117.53 -125.78
C ASN A 12 46.21 116.18 -125.12
N LYS A 13 47.07 115.16 -125.29
CA LYS A 13 46.91 113.86 -124.62
C LYS A 13 47.07 113.97 -123.09
N LEU A 14 47.98 114.80 -122.58
CA LEU A 14 48.14 115.03 -121.14
C LEU A 14 46.98 115.82 -120.51
N ARG A 15 46.33 116.72 -121.27
CA ARG A 15 45.12 117.45 -120.81
C ARG A 15 43.87 116.55 -120.75
N MET A 16 43.88 115.41 -121.44
CA MET A 16 42.78 114.45 -121.51
C MET A 16 42.91 113.29 -120.51
N MET A 17 44.01 113.19 -119.74
CA MET A 17 44.09 112.28 -118.59
C MET A 17 43.68 112.99 -117.31
N LYS A 18 42.40 112.83 -116.91
CA LYS A 18 41.95 113.17 -115.56
C LYS A 18 42.41 112.06 -114.59
N PHE A 19 43.29 112.40 -113.65
CA PHE A 19 43.62 111.54 -112.52
C PHE A 19 42.46 111.54 -111.50
N PRO A 20 41.97 110.36 -111.04
CA PRO A 20 40.83 110.28 -110.13
C PRO A 20 41.28 110.53 -108.67
N GLN A 21 41.50 111.79 -108.32
CA GLN A 21 41.82 112.21 -106.93
C GLN A 21 40.68 111.92 -105.94
N ASP A 22 39.43 111.87 -106.42
CA ASP A 22 38.23 111.75 -105.59
C ASP A 22 38.00 110.34 -105.02
N GLU A 23 38.46 109.28 -105.69
CA GLU A 23 38.26 107.91 -105.20
C GLU A 23 39.11 107.61 -103.95
N ILE A 24 40.37 108.08 -103.94
CA ILE A 24 41.31 107.86 -102.83
C ILE A 24 40.81 108.56 -101.55
N VAL A 25 40.36 109.81 -101.66
CA VAL A 25 39.84 110.58 -100.52
C VAL A 25 38.58 109.93 -99.93
N ASN A 26 37.70 109.42 -100.79
CA ASN A 26 36.50 108.71 -100.37
C ASN A 26 36.82 107.37 -99.67
N THR A 27 37.81 106.62 -100.16
CA THR A 27 38.28 105.40 -99.46
C THR A 27 38.90 105.68 -98.10
N VAL A 28 39.73 106.73 -97.96
CA VAL A 28 40.33 107.11 -96.68
C VAL A 28 39.27 107.56 -95.67
N ARG A 29 38.27 108.35 -96.09
CA ARG A 29 37.13 108.72 -95.22
C ARG A 29 36.31 107.50 -94.77
N ARG A 30 36.09 106.54 -95.68
CA ARG A 30 35.38 105.30 -95.34
C ARG A 30 36.20 104.44 -94.36
N GLN A 31 37.51 104.34 -94.55
CA GLN A 31 38.43 103.67 -93.62
C GLN A 31 38.48 104.36 -92.26
N GLN A 32 38.55 105.70 -92.20
CA GLN A 32 38.51 106.44 -90.93
C GLN A 32 37.21 106.21 -90.15
N ARG A 33 36.06 106.16 -90.84
CA ARG A 33 34.77 105.80 -90.21
C ARG A 33 34.75 104.35 -89.73
N ALA A 34 35.33 103.41 -90.49
CA ALA A 34 35.44 102.02 -90.08
C ALA A 34 36.35 101.86 -88.84
N ILE A 35 37.50 102.54 -88.83
CA ILE A 35 38.42 102.57 -87.69
C ILE A 35 37.73 103.17 -86.46
N TYR A 36 36.96 104.25 -86.62
CA TYR A 36 36.22 104.85 -85.50
C TYR A 36 35.17 103.86 -84.93
N LYS A 37 34.39 103.19 -85.79
CA LYS A 37 33.45 102.15 -85.35
C LYS A 37 34.16 100.98 -84.66
N GLN A 38 35.30 100.53 -85.18
CA GLN A 38 36.07 99.45 -84.58
C GLN A 38 36.67 99.87 -83.22
N LYS A 39 37.10 101.12 -83.07
CA LYS A 39 37.52 101.66 -81.77
C LYS A 39 36.38 101.67 -80.76
N GLN A 40 35.19 102.11 -81.16
CA GLN A 40 34.00 102.03 -80.29
C GLN A 40 33.67 100.58 -79.90
N ALA A 41 33.68 99.65 -80.86
CA ALA A 41 33.44 98.23 -80.58
C ALA A 41 34.49 97.63 -79.63
N ASN A 42 35.77 97.96 -79.84
CA ASN A 42 36.85 97.54 -78.95
C ASN A 42 36.73 98.15 -77.54
N GLU A 43 36.20 99.37 -77.43
CA GLU A 43 35.92 100.00 -76.15
C GLU A 43 34.75 99.33 -75.42
N THR A 44 33.71 98.91 -76.14
CA THR A 44 32.61 98.11 -75.58
C THR A 44 33.09 96.75 -75.09
N ILE A 45 33.85 96.01 -75.90
CA ILE A 45 34.39 94.70 -75.51
C ILE A 45 35.31 94.81 -74.29
N ARG A 46 36.12 95.87 -74.19
CA ARG A 46 36.96 96.11 -73.00
C ARG A 46 36.10 96.31 -71.74
N LYS A 47 35.00 97.05 -71.83
CA LYS A 47 34.07 97.21 -70.70
C LYS A 47 33.42 95.88 -70.32
N GLU A 48 33.00 95.08 -71.28
CA GLU A 48 32.44 93.75 -71.03
C GLU A 48 33.46 92.80 -70.39
N ILE A 49 34.72 92.84 -70.82
CA ILE A 49 35.81 92.06 -70.19
C ILE A 49 36.01 92.52 -68.74
N ASP A 50 36.09 93.83 -68.49
CA ASP A 50 36.24 94.37 -67.13
C ASP A 50 35.04 94.00 -66.22
N GLU A 51 33.84 93.85 -66.78
CA GLU A 51 32.65 93.40 -66.06
C GLU A 51 32.72 91.90 -65.74
N TYR A 52 33.08 91.05 -66.71
CA TYR A 52 33.25 89.60 -66.46
C TYR A 52 34.40 89.30 -65.49
N GLU A 53 35.50 90.04 -65.55
CA GLU A 53 36.60 89.89 -64.60
C GLU A 53 36.15 90.20 -63.16
N LYS A 54 35.27 91.19 -62.98
CA LYS A 54 34.66 91.48 -61.66
C LYS A 54 33.71 90.38 -61.20
N GLU A 55 32.90 89.83 -62.11
CA GLU A 55 32.00 88.73 -61.78
C GLU A 55 32.76 87.46 -61.36
N ILE A 56 33.82 87.10 -62.09
CA ILE A 56 34.67 85.96 -61.77
C ILE A 56 35.32 86.16 -60.39
N ALA A 57 35.89 87.34 -60.13
CA ALA A 57 36.50 87.63 -58.83
C ALA A 57 35.48 87.54 -57.66
N ASN A 58 34.24 87.96 -57.88
CA ASN A 58 33.18 87.84 -56.88
C ASN A 58 32.78 86.38 -56.63
N ILE A 59 32.69 85.57 -57.70
CA ILE A 59 32.40 84.13 -57.57
C ILE A 59 33.54 83.42 -56.84
N ASP A 60 34.79 83.71 -57.17
CA ASP A 60 35.95 83.14 -56.49
C ASP A 60 35.96 83.50 -54.99
N HIS A 61 35.60 84.74 -54.66
CA HIS A 61 35.48 85.16 -53.27
C HIS A 61 34.37 84.40 -52.52
N GLN A 62 33.21 84.19 -53.16
CA GLN A 62 32.14 83.38 -52.59
C GLN A 62 32.58 81.93 -52.37
N ILE A 63 33.28 81.33 -53.35
CA ILE A 63 33.81 79.96 -53.24
C ILE A 63 34.77 79.84 -52.07
N GLU A 64 35.67 80.81 -51.87
CA GLU A 64 36.56 80.81 -50.72
C GLU A 64 35.78 80.92 -49.41
N GLN A 65 34.82 81.83 -49.31
CA GLN A 65 33.96 81.95 -48.12
C GLN A 65 33.24 80.64 -47.78
N PHE A 66 32.74 79.90 -48.78
CA PHE A 66 32.13 78.58 -48.57
C PHE A 66 33.14 77.53 -48.11
N LYS A 67 34.37 77.54 -48.64
CA LYS A 67 35.42 76.58 -48.25
C LYS A 67 35.95 76.85 -46.84
N THR A 68 36.07 78.12 -46.46
CA THR A 68 36.54 78.55 -45.13
C THR A 68 35.42 78.61 -44.10
N ASN A 69 34.18 78.28 -44.47
CA ASN A 69 33.07 78.24 -43.53
C ASN A 69 33.31 77.11 -42.51
N GLU A 70 33.74 77.51 -41.31
CA GLU A 70 34.04 76.58 -40.23
C GLU A 70 32.84 75.73 -39.83
N GLU A 71 31.61 76.25 -39.92
CA GLU A 71 30.40 75.50 -39.58
C GLU A 71 30.19 74.34 -40.54
N LEU A 72 30.41 74.55 -41.84
CA LEU A 72 30.30 73.51 -42.86
C LEU A 72 31.38 72.42 -42.66
N GLN A 73 32.59 72.80 -42.27
CA GLN A 73 33.66 71.85 -41.96
C GLN A 73 33.37 71.04 -40.69
N ARG A 74 32.85 71.69 -39.64
CA ARG A 74 32.40 71.02 -38.40
C ARG A 74 31.26 70.04 -38.69
N LEU A 75 30.28 70.45 -39.49
CA LEU A 75 29.14 69.60 -39.85
C LEU A 75 29.58 68.39 -40.68
N ASN A 76 30.48 68.57 -41.64
CA ASN A 76 31.07 67.47 -42.40
C ASN A 76 31.88 66.50 -41.51
N SER A 77 32.58 67.02 -40.51
CA SER A 77 33.32 66.19 -39.54
C SER A 77 32.36 65.38 -38.65
N LEU A 78 31.28 66.01 -38.18
CA LEU A 78 30.22 65.32 -37.43
C LEU A 78 29.53 64.24 -38.29
N MET A 79 29.21 64.54 -39.54
CA MET A 79 28.65 63.57 -40.48
C MET A 79 29.55 62.35 -40.61
N LYS A 80 30.84 62.53 -40.89
CA LYS A 80 31.81 61.42 -40.96
C LYS A 80 31.87 60.61 -39.65
N ASN A 81 31.87 61.28 -38.50
CA ASN A 81 31.85 60.62 -37.20
C ASN A 81 30.58 59.78 -36.99
N TYR A 82 29.41 60.30 -37.33
CA TYR A 82 28.15 59.54 -37.22
C TYR A 82 28.07 58.41 -38.23
N THR A 83 28.54 58.59 -39.46
CA THR A 83 28.63 57.51 -40.46
C THR A 83 29.54 56.39 -39.97
N ASN A 84 30.70 56.71 -39.39
CA ASN A 84 31.60 55.71 -38.82
C ASN A 84 30.95 54.97 -37.64
N LYS A 85 30.29 55.69 -36.72
CA LYS A 85 29.54 55.08 -35.61
C LYS A 85 28.43 54.15 -36.11
N LEU A 86 27.68 54.58 -37.12
CA LEU A 86 26.62 53.78 -37.73
C LEU A 86 27.19 52.50 -38.37
N SER A 87 28.34 52.60 -39.04
CA SER A 87 29.02 51.44 -39.63
C SER A 87 29.45 50.41 -38.57
N VAL A 88 29.97 50.87 -37.43
CA VAL A 88 30.36 49.97 -36.32
C VAL A 88 29.12 49.30 -35.72
N ILE A 89 28.07 50.07 -35.42
CA ILE A 89 26.82 49.53 -34.87
C ILE A 89 26.19 48.50 -35.81
N ASN A 90 26.21 48.75 -37.12
CA ASN A 90 25.69 47.79 -38.10
C ASN A 90 26.52 46.49 -38.14
N ALA A 91 27.84 46.58 -37.99
CA ALA A 91 28.71 45.41 -37.92
C ALA A 91 28.46 44.60 -36.64
N ASP A 92 28.32 45.28 -35.50
CA ASP A 92 28.00 44.64 -34.21
C ASP A 92 26.61 43.97 -34.24
N LEU A 93 25.62 44.64 -34.83
CA LEU A 93 24.28 44.09 -35.02
C LEU A 93 24.31 42.82 -35.87
N ALA A 94 25.04 42.84 -37.00
CA ALA A 94 25.18 41.66 -37.85
C ALA A 94 25.90 40.50 -37.13
N ALA A 95 26.90 40.80 -36.31
CA ALA A 95 27.59 39.80 -35.49
C ALA A 95 26.65 39.18 -34.44
N GLU A 96 25.83 39.98 -33.76
CA GLU A 96 24.85 39.45 -32.81
C GLU A 96 23.71 38.68 -33.47
N GLU A 97 23.23 39.12 -34.63
CA GLU A 97 22.26 38.34 -35.39
C GLU A 97 22.81 36.96 -35.78
N GLN A 98 24.10 36.87 -36.12
CA GLN A 98 24.75 35.61 -36.40
C GLN A 98 24.84 34.72 -35.15
N LYS A 99 25.15 35.28 -33.97
CA LYS A 99 25.16 34.53 -32.71
C LYS A 99 23.75 34.04 -32.33
N ARG A 100 22.73 34.91 -32.45
CA ARG A 100 21.33 34.55 -32.23
C ARG A 100 20.92 33.38 -33.10
N ARG A 101 21.22 33.42 -34.40
CA ARG A 101 20.93 32.30 -35.33
C ARG A 101 21.63 31.01 -34.92
N LYS A 102 22.90 31.06 -34.52
CA LYS A 102 23.63 29.86 -34.03
C LYS A 102 22.98 29.27 -32.78
N LEU A 103 22.59 30.11 -31.82
CA LEU A 103 21.92 29.67 -30.60
C LEU A 103 20.54 29.05 -30.90
N GLU A 104 19.77 29.66 -31.80
CA GLU A 104 18.49 29.10 -32.25
C GLU A 104 18.66 27.74 -32.93
N ASP A 105 19.68 27.59 -33.78
CA ASP A 105 20.00 26.31 -34.41
C ASP A 105 20.43 25.26 -33.37
N GLU A 106 21.21 25.65 -32.36
CA GLU A 106 21.62 24.76 -31.26
C GLU A 106 20.42 24.33 -30.40
N VAL A 107 19.53 25.25 -30.05
CA VAL A 107 18.28 24.96 -29.33
C VAL A 107 17.38 24.04 -30.16
N SER A 108 17.24 24.31 -31.46
CA SER A 108 16.46 23.47 -32.37
C SER A 108 17.06 22.06 -32.51
N ARG A 109 18.39 21.95 -32.64
CA ARG A 109 19.11 20.65 -32.63
C ARG A 109 18.94 19.91 -31.31
N ALA A 110 19.00 20.60 -30.17
CA ALA A 110 18.77 20.00 -28.87
C ALA A 110 17.32 19.47 -28.74
N ASN A 111 16.33 20.27 -29.12
CA ASN A 111 14.91 19.90 -29.06
C ASN A 111 14.57 18.73 -29.99
N SER A 112 15.13 18.71 -31.20
CA SER A 112 14.95 17.60 -32.16
C SER A 112 15.64 16.32 -31.69
N LYS A 113 16.86 16.40 -31.15
CA LYS A 113 17.58 15.25 -30.60
C LYS A 113 16.87 14.62 -29.39
N HIS A 114 16.26 15.44 -28.53
CA HIS A 114 15.50 14.97 -27.37
C HIS A 114 14.07 14.53 -27.71
N GLY A 115 13.66 14.60 -28.99
CA GLY A 115 12.38 14.08 -29.45
C GLY A 115 11.16 14.88 -28.99
N GLY A 116 11.36 16.14 -28.56
CA GLY A 116 10.31 17.01 -28.05
C GLY A 116 9.84 16.66 -26.63
N PHE A 117 9.26 17.66 -25.97
CA PHE A 117 8.79 17.57 -24.57
C PHE A 117 7.79 16.42 -24.35
N TYR A 118 6.91 16.15 -25.33
CA TYR A 118 5.92 15.08 -25.26
C TYR A 118 6.52 13.67 -25.21
N LYS A 119 7.64 13.44 -25.91
CA LYS A 119 8.32 12.13 -25.88
C LYS A 119 8.93 11.87 -24.51
N GLN A 120 9.60 12.87 -23.93
CA GLN A 120 10.16 12.77 -22.59
C GLN A 120 9.06 12.57 -21.53
N SER A 121 7.95 13.31 -21.63
CA SER A 121 6.80 13.13 -20.72
C SER A 121 6.21 11.72 -20.82
N ARG A 122 6.08 11.17 -22.03
CA ARG A 122 5.59 9.81 -22.25
C ARG A 122 6.55 8.76 -21.71
N GLU A 123 7.85 8.87 -21.99
CA GLU A 123 8.88 7.97 -21.44
C GLU A 123 8.88 7.99 -19.90
N ASN A 124 8.70 9.17 -19.29
CA ASN A 124 8.62 9.30 -17.84
C ASN A 124 7.34 8.67 -17.27
N GLN A 125 6.19 8.82 -17.94
CA GLN A 125 4.94 8.15 -17.58
C GLN A 125 5.06 6.62 -17.69
N GLU A 126 5.68 6.11 -18.75
CA GLU A 126 5.94 4.68 -18.94
C GLU A 126 6.88 4.13 -17.84
N LEU A 127 7.93 4.86 -17.49
CA LEU A 127 8.83 4.54 -16.37
C LEU A 127 8.07 4.50 -15.03
N GLN A 128 7.22 5.49 -14.75
CA GLN A 128 6.40 5.52 -13.53
C GLN A 128 5.39 4.37 -13.48
N ALA A 129 4.76 4.02 -14.60
CA ALA A 129 3.86 2.86 -14.67
C ALA A 129 4.62 1.54 -14.40
N ARG A 130 5.84 1.43 -14.94
CA ARG A 130 6.70 0.27 -14.70
C ARG A 130 7.18 0.19 -13.24
N LEU A 131 7.55 1.32 -12.64
CA LEU A 131 7.90 1.40 -11.21
C LEU A 131 6.74 0.93 -10.34
N ARG A 132 5.53 1.48 -10.53
CA ARG A 132 4.33 1.05 -9.81
C ARG A 132 4.04 -0.44 -9.96
N THR A 133 4.27 -1.00 -11.15
CA THR A 133 4.11 -2.44 -11.38
C THR A 133 5.15 -3.26 -10.63
N MET A 134 6.40 -2.80 -10.57
CA MET A 134 7.46 -3.48 -9.82
C MET A 134 7.24 -3.39 -8.32
N GLU A 135 6.79 -2.23 -7.81
CA GLU A 135 6.40 -2.03 -6.40
C GLU A 135 5.27 -2.98 -6.01
N ASN A 136 4.18 -3.03 -6.78
CA ASN A 136 3.07 -3.95 -6.55
C ASN A 136 3.51 -5.43 -6.56
N ARG A 137 4.48 -5.80 -7.42
CA ARG A 137 5.03 -7.15 -7.45
C ARG A 137 5.91 -7.44 -6.23
N LEU A 138 6.67 -6.45 -5.78
CA LEU A 138 7.49 -6.54 -4.57
C LEU A 138 6.60 -6.71 -3.34
N ASP A 139 5.55 -5.91 -3.20
CA ASP A 139 4.60 -6.00 -2.08
C ASP A 139 3.90 -7.37 -2.05
N LYS A 140 3.46 -7.88 -3.21
CA LYS A 140 2.90 -9.23 -3.31
C LYS A 140 3.92 -10.31 -2.93
N ALA A 141 5.20 -10.13 -3.27
CA ALA A 141 6.26 -11.05 -2.89
C ALA A 141 6.56 -10.99 -1.39
N LEU A 142 6.56 -9.79 -0.80
CA LEU A 142 6.75 -9.56 0.64
C LEU A 142 5.59 -10.16 1.45
N LEU A 143 4.34 -9.96 1.02
CA LEU A 143 3.17 -10.59 1.64
C LEU A 143 3.26 -12.12 1.60
N ARG A 144 3.66 -12.71 0.47
CA ARG A 144 3.89 -14.17 0.35
C ARG A 144 5.02 -14.64 1.25
N TYR A 145 6.12 -13.90 1.32
CA TYR A 145 7.25 -14.21 2.18
C TYR A 145 6.87 -14.19 3.66
N ASN A 146 6.17 -13.14 4.11
CA ASN A 146 5.67 -13.02 5.47
C ASN A 146 4.64 -14.12 5.80
N GLY A 147 3.74 -14.43 4.87
CA GLY A 147 2.82 -15.56 5.02
C GLY A 147 3.54 -16.91 5.15
N ASN A 148 4.62 -17.11 4.39
CA ASN A 148 5.46 -18.31 4.51
C ASN A 148 6.25 -18.34 5.83
N LEU A 149 6.73 -17.19 6.33
CA LEU A 149 7.37 -17.09 7.64
C LEU A 149 6.40 -17.46 8.76
N GLN A 150 5.15 -16.99 8.71
CA GLN A 150 4.13 -17.39 9.69
C GLN A 150 3.83 -18.88 9.64
N LYS A 151 3.71 -19.47 8.44
CA LYS A 151 3.55 -20.92 8.28
C LYS A 151 4.74 -21.69 8.87
N LEU A 152 5.96 -21.24 8.60
CA LEU A 152 7.17 -21.84 9.15
C LEU A 152 7.22 -21.73 10.68
N ALA A 153 6.81 -20.59 11.25
CA ALA A 153 6.72 -20.40 12.70
C ALA A 153 5.71 -21.38 13.33
N LYS A 154 4.52 -21.53 12.73
CA LYS A 154 3.52 -22.52 13.16
C LYS A 154 4.08 -23.94 13.11
N GLN A 155 4.73 -24.32 12.01
CA GLN A 155 5.35 -25.65 11.87
C GLN A 155 6.48 -25.89 12.88
N ARG A 156 7.25 -24.85 13.23
CA ARG A 156 8.27 -24.96 14.29
C ARG A 156 7.63 -25.20 15.65
N SER A 157 6.56 -24.46 15.98
CA SER A 157 5.79 -24.67 17.22
C SER A 157 5.26 -26.10 17.31
N THR A 158 4.66 -26.61 16.24
CA THR A 158 4.14 -28.00 16.24
C THR A 158 5.26 -29.03 16.37
N ILE A 159 6.42 -28.82 15.74
CA ILE A 159 7.59 -29.68 15.93
C ILE A 159 8.04 -29.68 17.39
N ASP A 160 8.08 -28.52 18.04
CA ASP A 160 8.51 -28.41 19.44
C ASP A 160 7.50 -29.05 20.41
N GLU A 161 6.20 -28.91 20.15
CA GLU A 161 5.15 -29.65 20.87
C GLU A 161 5.29 -31.17 20.69
N LEU A 162 5.49 -31.64 19.46
CA LEU A 162 5.70 -33.06 19.19
C LEU A 162 6.98 -33.59 19.86
N ARG A 163 8.03 -32.78 19.96
CA ARG A 163 9.26 -33.13 20.69
C ARG A 163 9.00 -33.25 22.19
N LYS A 164 8.26 -32.32 22.79
CA LYS A 164 7.84 -32.39 24.20
C LYS A 164 6.99 -33.64 24.45
N ASN A 165 6.00 -33.90 23.61
CA ASN A 165 5.14 -35.07 23.72
C ASN A 165 5.94 -36.37 23.59
N ARG A 166 6.90 -36.43 22.65
CA ARG A 166 7.80 -37.58 22.50
C ARG A 166 8.68 -37.79 23.74
N PHE A 167 9.13 -36.72 24.37
CA PHE A 167 9.91 -36.80 25.60
C PHE A 167 9.06 -37.39 26.75
N ILE A 168 7.87 -36.83 26.97
CA ILE A 168 6.92 -37.32 27.99
C ILE A 168 6.57 -38.79 27.73
N PHE A 169 6.27 -39.15 26.47
CA PHE A 169 5.94 -40.52 26.10
C PHE A 169 7.10 -41.50 26.37
N LYS A 170 8.35 -41.09 26.10
CA LYS A 170 9.53 -41.90 26.43
C LYS A 170 9.68 -42.10 27.93
N ASP A 171 9.40 -41.08 28.74
CA ASP A 171 9.47 -41.19 30.20
C ASP A 171 8.39 -42.12 30.75
N VAL A 172 7.16 -42.02 30.23
CA VAL A 172 6.06 -42.95 30.56
C VAL A 172 6.42 -44.39 30.16
N MET A 173 6.97 -44.60 28.97
CA MET A 173 7.41 -45.93 28.53
C MET A 173 8.51 -46.50 29.43
N ARG A 174 9.52 -45.69 29.80
CA ARG A 174 10.57 -46.10 30.74
C ARG A 174 10.04 -46.40 32.14
N GLN A 175 9.00 -45.69 32.57
CA GLN A 175 8.35 -45.95 33.85
C GLN A 175 7.59 -47.29 33.79
N ALA A 176 6.81 -47.51 32.73
CA ALA A 176 6.08 -48.76 32.52
C ALA A 176 7.03 -49.97 32.37
N GLU A 177 8.17 -49.82 31.69
CA GLU A 177 9.20 -50.86 31.61
C GLU A 177 9.79 -51.19 32.99
N ARG A 178 10.07 -50.17 33.82
CA ARG A 178 10.57 -50.37 35.19
C ARG A 178 9.54 -51.06 36.08
N GLU A 179 8.28 -50.64 36.01
CA GLU A 179 7.19 -51.27 36.78
C GLU A 179 6.98 -52.73 36.38
N ARG A 180 7.09 -53.02 35.08
CA ARG A 180 7.05 -54.40 34.58
C ARG A 180 8.23 -55.23 35.12
N GLU A 181 9.44 -54.71 35.05
CA GLU A 181 10.63 -55.40 35.57
C GLU A 181 10.55 -55.63 37.08
N GLU A 182 10.04 -54.66 37.84
CA GLU A 182 9.80 -54.80 39.27
C GLU A 182 8.74 -55.87 39.57
N SER A 183 7.66 -55.93 38.76
CA SER A 183 6.63 -56.97 38.87
C SER A 183 7.19 -58.36 38.56
N ASP A 184 7.97 -58.50 37.49
CA ASP A 184 8.64 -59.75 37.12
C ASP A 184 9.61 -60.21 38.23
N ASN A 185 10.35 -59.28 38.84
CA ASN A 185 11.23 -59.56 39.98
C ASN A 185 10.45 -60.00 41.23
N LYS A 186 9.33 -59.33 41.54
CA LYS A 186 8.43 -59.73 42.64
C LYS A 186 7.85 -61.12 42.41
N MET A 187 7.45 -61.43 41.17
CA MET A 187 6.95 -62.76 40.80
C MET A 187 8.05 -63.83 40.93
N ALA A 188 9.27 -63.55 40.46
CA ALA A 188 10.42 -64.45 40.62
C ALA A 188 10.75 -64.71 42.11
N ALA A 189 10.72 -63.65 42.94
CA ALA A 189 10.91 -63.77 44.38
C ALA A 189 9.82 -64.63 45.03
N LEU A 190 8.55 -64.42 44.69
CA LEU A 190 7.43 -65.24 45.18
C LEU A 190 7.57 -66.71 44.76
N ILE A 191 7.98 -66.99 43.52
CA ILE A 191 8.24 -68.35 43.04
C ILE A 191 9.38 -68.99 43.85
N SER A 192 10.46 -68.25 44.10
CA SER A 192 11.59 -68.74 44.91
C SER A 192 11.15 -69.07 46.34
N THR A 193 10.45 -68.16 47.01
CA THR A 193 9.93 -68.37 48.37
C THR A 193 8.94 -69.54 48.40
N SER A 194 8.08 -69.67 47.38
CA SER A 194 7.14 -70.78 47.27
C SER A 194 7.86 -72.12 47.08
N ASN A 195 8.88 -72.18 46.21
CA ASN A 195 9.71 -73.38 46.02
C ASN A 195 10.48 -73.76 47.29
N GLN A 196 10.97 -72.78 48.05
CA GLN A 196 11.59 -73.02 49.35
C GLN A 196 10.58 -73.62 50.34
N ALA A 197 9.39 -73.02 50.47
CA ALA A 197 8.34 -73.53 51.34
C ALA A 197 7.90 -74.96 50.95
N TYR A 198 7.82 -75.27 49.64
CA TYR A 198 7.55 -76.62 49.17
C TYR A 198 8.67 -77.60 49.53
N SER A 199 9.93 -77.20 49.40
CA SER A 199 11.09 -78.02 49.77
C SER A 199 11.13 -78.30 51.27
N GLU A 200 10.86 -77.28 52.10
CA GLU A 200 10.76 -77.41 53.56
C GLU A 200 9.60 -78.33 53.97
N ARG A 201 8.43 -78.15 53.33
CA ARG A 201 7.27 -79.02 53.55
C ARG A 201 7.59 -80.48 53.20
N ASP A 202 8.25 -80.72 52.08
CA ASP A 202 8.58 -82.08 51.63
C ASP A 202 9.65 -82.72 52.53
N ARG A 203 10.59 -81.94 53.06
CA ARG A 203 11.51 -82.37 54.13
C ARG A 203 10.75 -82.76 55.39
N MET A 204 9.86 -81.90 55.90
CA MET A 204 9.05 -82.19 57.10
C MET A 204 8.17 -83.43 56.92
N LYS A 205 7.62 -83.64 55.72
CA LYS A 205 6.87 -84.87 55.39
C LYS A 205 7.76 -86.11 55.45
N MET A 206 8.98 -86.03 54.93
CA MET A 206 9.95 -87.13 55.00
C MET A 206 10.31 -87.42 56.46
N ASP A 207 10.64 -86.38 57.24
CA ASP A 207 10.95 -86.50 58.67
C ASP A 207 9.78 -87.15 59.42
N LEU A 208 8.54 -86.72 59.16
CA LEU A 208 7.33 -87.32 59.75
C LEU A 208 7.16 -88.81 59.39
N VAL A 209 7.45 -89.21 58.15
CA VAL A 209 7.43 -90.62 57.74
C VAL A 209 8.50 -91.42 58.50
N THR A 210 9.72 -90.89 58.62
CA THR A 210 10.78 -91.57 59.38
C THR A 210 10.44 -91.69 60.87
N LEU A 211 9.85 -90.65 61.46
CA LEU A 211 9.45 -90.63 62.87
C LEU A 211 8.33 -91.62 63.16
N LYS A 212 7.34 -91.74 62.25
CA LYS A 212 6.31 -92.79 62.32
C LYS A 212 6.88 -94.20 62.20
N GLN A 213 7.90 -94.39 61.37
CA GLN A 213 8.56 -95.69 61.23
C GLN A 213 9.33 -96.05 62.51
N ALA A 214 10.06 -95.10 63.09
CA ALA A 214 10.74 -95.26 64.37
C ALA A 214 9.76 -95.54 65.51
N GLU A 215 8.66 -94.78 65.60
CA GLU A 215 7.58 -95.01 66.58
C GLU A 215 7.00 -96.43 66.46
N LYS A 216 6.77 -96.91 65.23
CA LYS A 216 6.27 -98.27 64.99
C LYS A 216 7.28 -99.34 65.44
N GLU A 217 8.58 -99.11 65.24
CA GLU A 217 9.63 -100.00 65.73
C GLU A 217 9.73 -99.97 67.26
N ASP A 218 9.63 -98.80 67.89
CA ASP A 218 9.62 -98.67 69.34
C ASP A 218 8.40 -99.34 69.98
N ILE A 219 7.20 -99.17 69.42
CA ILE A 219 6.00 -99.89 69.87
C ILE A 219 6.20 -101.40 69.75
N LYS A 220 6.77 -101.87 68.63
CA LYS A 220 7.05 -103.29 68.44
C LYS A 220 8.06 -103.82 69.47
N ASN A 221 9.15 -103.09 69.70
CA ASN A 221 10.16 -103.44 70.71
C ASN A 221 9.56 -103.45 72.11
N PHE A 222 8.71 -102.48 72.44
CA PHE A 222 7.99 -102.41 73.70
C PHE A 222 7.04 -103.59 73.87
N ASP A 223 6.27 -103.95 72.85
CA ASP A 223 5.36 -105.11 72.89
C ASP A 223 6.13 -106.43 73.06
N GLU A 224 7.29 -106.59 72.40
CA GLU A 224 8.16 -107.76 72.54
C GLU A 224 8.72 -107.87 73.97
N GLU A 225 9.23 -106.78 74.54
CA GLU A 225 9.69 -106.73 75.93
C GLU A 225 8.54 -106.92 76.92
N TYR A 226 7.37 -106.31 76.69
CA TYR A 226 6.17 -106.47 77.50
C TYR A 226 5.70 -107.93 77.52
N GLN A 227 5.68 -108.61 76.37
CA GLN A 227 5.37 -110.03 76.29
C GLN A 227 6.40 -110.89 77.03
N ARG A 228 7.70 -110.57 76.90
CA ARG A 228 8.79 -111.25 77.61
C ARG A 228 8.65 -111.12 79.13
N LEU A 229 8.41 -109.90 79.62
CA LEU A 229 8.15 -109.62 81.03
C LEU A 229 6.88 -110.32 81.52
N ASN A 230 5.80 -110.31 80.75
CA ASN A 230 4.57 -111.05 81.10
C ASN A 230 4.81 -112.56 81.17
N GLN A 231 5.60 -113.15 80.26
CA GLN A 231 5.99 -114.57 80.33
C GLN A 231 6.83 -114.85 81.59
N GLN A 232 7.73 -113.94 81.97
CA GLN A 232 8.50 -114.05 83.20
C GLN A 232 7.62 -113.93 84.46
N ILE A 233 6.66 -113.01 84.48
CA ILE A 233 5.69 -112.84 85.57
C ILE A 233 4.75 -114.05 85.67
N GLU A 234 4.25 -114.57 84.54
CA GLU A 234 3.41 -115.78 84.55
C GLU A 234 4.21 -117.01 85.00
N GLY A 235 5.47 -117.12 84.58
CA GLY A 235 6.42 -118.10 85.11
C GLY A 235 6.63 -117.96 86.62
N GLN A 236 6.73 -116.73 87.14
CA GLN A 236 6.81 -116.44 88.57
C GLN A 236 5.49 -116.73 89.32
N ARG A 237 4.33 -116.43 88.72
CA ARG A 237 2.99 -116.76 89.25
C ARG A 237 2.77 -118.26 89.37
N ILE A 238 3.25 -119.05 88.39
CA ILE A 238 3.18 -120.52 88.45
C ILE A 238 4.05 -121.06 89.61
N THR A 239 5.16 -120.40 89.95
CA THR A 239 6.01 -120.76 91.12
C THR A 239 5.56 -120.17 92.46
N GLN A 240 4.60 -119.24 92.50
CA GLN A 240 4.07 -118.64 93.73
C GLN A 240 2.57 -118.86 93.86
N ASN A 241 2.15 -120.13 93.89
CA ASN A 241 0.86 -120.49 94.47
C ASN A 241 0.98 -120.52 96.01
N ARG A 242 0.71 -119.38 96.68
CA ARG A 242 0.02 -119.37 97.99
C ARG A 242 -0.53 -117.97 98.32
N PRO A 243 -1.71 -117.91 98.97
CA PRO A 243 -2.58 -116.74 98.98
C PRO A 243 -2.27 -115.79 100.15
N ARG A 244 -2.62 -114.50 100.00
CA ARG A 244 -2.89 -113.67 101.17
C ARG A 244 -3.86 -112.54 100.86
N ASP A 245 -5.02 -112.68 101.51
CA ASP A 245 -6.09 -111.71 101.70
C ASP A 245 -5.68 -110.49 102.54
N GLN A 246 -6.58 -109.50 102.48
CA GLN A 246 -6.93 -108.47 103.48
C GLN A 246 -6.27 -107.08 103.42
N GLN A 247 -7.08 -106.14 102.91
CA GLN A 247 -7.59 -104.93 103.58
C GLN A 247 -6.83 -104.42 104.81
N GLN A 248 -6.58 -103.10 104.89
CA GLN A 248 -7.22 -102.23 105.88
C GLN A 248 -6.81 -100.76 105.75
N ALA A 249 -7.64 -99.91 106.37
CA ALA A 249 -7.70 -98.46 106.28
C ALA A 249 -7.12 -97.77 107.53
N VAL A 250 -6.84 -96.45 107.36
CA VAL A 250 -6.72 -95.33 108.35
C VAL A 250 -5.66 -95.47 109.47
N PRO A 251 -5.34 -94.43 110.29
CA PRO A 251 -5.32 -92.95 110.20
C PRO A 251 -3.88 -92.42 110.56
N SER A 252 -3.51 -91.14 110.73
CA SER A 252 -3.86 -90.24 111.85
C SER A 252 -2.82 -89.08 111.98
N ILE A 253 -3.30 -87.84 112.06
CA ILE A 253 -3.01 -86.78 113.07
C ILE A 253 -1.54 -86.27 113.29
N ASN A 254 -1.36 -84.96 113.00
CA ASN A 254 -0.96 -83.86 113.92
C ASN A 254 0.25 -82.96 113.57
N SER A 255 -0.03 -81.67 113.82
CA SER A 255 0.74 -80.73 114.66
C SER A 255 1.70 -79.73 114.03
N GLN A 256 1.27 -78.46 114.15
CA GLN A 256 1.95 -77.32 114.81
C GLN A 256 3.26 -76.77 114.21
N LEU A 257 3.20 -75.49 113.81
CA LEU A 257 4.06 -74.34 114.14
C LEU A 257 3.69 -73.22 113.14
N GLY A 258 3.47 -71.94 113.45
CA GLY A 258 3.98 -71.12 114.54
C GLY A 258 4.66 -69.88 113.94
N SER A 259 3.90 -68.78 113.86
CA SER A 259 4.32 -67.37 113.97
C SER A 259 5.56 -66.87 113.18
N GLN A 260 5.31 -66.29 112.00
CA GLN A 260 5.99 -65.10 111.42
C GLN A 260 5.47 -64.78 109.99
N SER A 261 4.29 -65.31 109.64
CA SER A 261 3.76 -65.34 108.27
C SER A 261 2.81 -64.18 108.00
N ASP A 262 2.07 -63.69 108.99
CA ASP A 262 0.84 -62.90 108.78
C ASP A 262 1.00 -61.63 107.92
N GLN A 263 2.13 -60.92 107.93
CA GLN A 263 2.32 -59.76 107.03
C GLN A 263 2.68 -60.16 105.59
N GLN A 264 3.41 -61.26 105.43
CA GLN A 264 3.80 -61.78 104.13
C GLN A 264 2.65 -62.60 103.53
N GLU A 265 1.85 -63.25 104.37
CA GLU A 265 0.63 -63.98 104.05
C GLU A 265 -0.53 -63.05 103.72
N GLU A 266 -0.65 -61.90 104.40
CA GLU A 266 -1.62 -60.85 104.06
C GLU A 266 -1.22 -60.13 102.76
N LEU A 267 0.07 -59.88 102.52
CA LEU A 267 0.56 -59.36 101.23
C LEU A 267 0.39 -60.37 100.10
N THR A 268 0.65 -61.67 100.31
CA THR A 268 0.36 -62.70 99.31
C THR A 268 -1.14 -62.88 99.12
N ALA A 269 -1.96 -62.84 100.17
CA ALA A 269 -3.41 -62.93 100.05
C ALA A 269 -4.01 -61.73 99.31
N GLN A 270 -3.48 -60.51 99.53
CA GLN A 270 -3.84 -59.33 98.76
C GLN A 270 -3.36 -59.43 97.30
N THR A 271 -2.16 -59.99 97.07
CA THR A 271 -1.62 -60.20 95.72
C THR A 271 -2.44 -61.24 94.96
N ASP A 272 -2.79 -62.35 95.60
CA ASP A 272 -3.64 -63.42 95.08
C ASP A 272 -5.05 -62.92 94.79
N HIS A 273 -5.61 -62.10 95.69
CA HIS A 273 -6.92 -61.48 95.48
C HIS A 273 -6.91 -60.47 94.31
N LEU A 274 -5.86 -59.65 94.19
CA LEU A 274 -5.69 -58.76 93.05
C LEU A 274 -5.47 -59.53 91.74
N GLN A 275 -4.71 -60.63 91.77
CA GLN A 275 -4.55 -61.53 90.61
C GLN A 275 -5.87 -62.19 90.24
N GLU A 276 -6.69 -62.62 91.19
CA GLU A 276 -8.01 -63.19 90.94
C GLU A 276 -8.95 -62.17 90.29
N ILE A 277 -8.96 -60.92 90.78
CA ILE A 277 -9.72 -59.82 90.17
C ILE A 277 -9.20 -59.53 88.75
N ILE A 278 -7.89 -59.45 88.54
CA ILE A 278 -7.29 -59.23 87.21
C ILE A 278 -7.70 -60.34 86.24
N THR A 279 -7.66 -61.60 86.69
CA THR A 279 -8.02 -62.76 85.87
C THR A 279 -9.52 -62.77 85.54
N GLN A 280 -10.39 -62.47 86.52
CA GLN A 280 -11.82 -62.30 86.27
C GLN A 280 -12.11 -61.15 85.30
N THR A 281 -11.39 -60.03 85.43
CA THR A 281 -11.56 -58.86 84.55
C THR A 281 -11.10 -59.17 83.13
N LEU A 282 -9.95 -59.85 82.96
CA LEU A 282 -9.46 -60.33 81.66
C LEU A 282 -10.47 -61.27 80.99
N HIS A 283 -11.01 -62.23 81.73
CA HIS A 283 -11.97 -63.19 81.22
C HIS A 283 -13.32 -62.54 80.86
N LEU A 284 -13.75 -61.50 81.59
CA LEU A 284 -14.91 -60.67 81.22
C LEU A 284 -14.66 -59.87 79.94
N CYS A 285 -13.41 -59.42 79.71
CA CYS A 285 -12.99 -58.76 78.49
C CYS A 285 -12.71 -59.73 77.33
N GLY A 286 -12.76 -61.05 77.55
CA GLY A 286 -12.58 -62.09 76.54
C GLY A 286 -11.13 -62.53 76.30
N PHE A 287 -10.21 -62.23 77.22
CA PHE A 287 -8.79 -62.60 77.12
C PHE A 287 -8.37 -63.56 78.24
N ASN A 288 -7.49 -64.51 77.95
CA ASN A 288 -7.06 -65.53 78.91
C ASN A 288 -5.76 -65.16 79.64
N SER A 289 -4.97 -64.24 79.09
CA SER A 289 -3.75 -63.73 79.72
C SER A 289 -3.55 -62.23 79.49
N HIS A 290 -2.71 -61.62 80.32
CA HIS A 290 -2.31 -60.22 80.15
C HIS A 290 -1.50 -59.98 78.87
N GLU A 291 -0.66 -60.94 78.47
CA GLU A 291 0.08 -60.88 77.20
C GLU A 291 -0.87 -60.87 75.99
N GLU A 292 -1.94 -61.68 76.02
CA GLU A 292 -2.92 -61.74 74.93
C GLU A 292 -3.68 -60.41 74.77
N LEU A 293 -4.00 -59.75 75.89
CA LEU A 293 -4.60 -58.41 75.89
C LEU A 293 -3.62 -57.37 75.31
N ILE A 294 -2.34 -57.40 75.72
CA ILE A 294 -1.33 -56.47 75.20
C ILE A 294 -1.13 -56.68 73.71
N GLU A 295 -1.02 -57.93 73.25
CA GLU A 295 -0.80 -58.24 71.84
C GLU A 295 -2.01 -57.84 70.97
N ALA A 296 -3.23 -58.04 71.48
CA ALA A 296 -4.45 -57.53 70.83
C ALA A 296 -4.51 -56.00 70.82
N ALA A 297 -4.08 -55.33 71.90
CA ALA A 297 -3.99 -53.87 71.96
C ALA A 297 -2.95 -53.34 70.96
N ASP A 298 -1.77 -53.95 70.89
CA ASP A 298 -0.69 -53.63 69.95
C ASP A 298 -1.15 -53.80 68.50
N GLN A 299 -1.90 -54.86 68.20
CA GLN A 299 -2.46 -55.12 66.87
C GLN A 299 -3.47 -54.04 66.48
N ILE A 300 -4.39 -53.69 67.40
CA ILE A 300 -5.36 -52.60 67.18
C ILE A 300 -4.64 -51.25 67.05
N GLU A 301 -3.56 -51.01 67.80
CA GLU A 301 -2.79 -49.77 67.72
C GLU A 301 -2.06 -49.64 66.38
N ARG A 302 -1.51 -50.75 65.85
CA ARG A 302 -0.94 -50.81 64.49
C ARG A 302 -1.98 -50.56 63.41
N GLU A 303 -3.16 -51.18 63.53
CA GLU A 303 -4.28 -50.95 62.61
C GLU A 303 -4.76 -49.50 62.64
N ASN A 304 -4.90 -48.91 63.83
CA ASN A 304 -5.26 -47.51 64.00
C ASN A 304 -4.20 -46.57 63.43
N PHE A 305 -2.91 -46.88 63.61
CA PHE A 305 -1.83 -46.09 63.04
C PHE A 305 -1.82 -46.17 61.49
N SER A 306 -2.07 -47.35 60.95
CA SER A 306 -2.24 -47.54 59.49
C SER A 306 -3.43 -46.75 58.95
N LEU A 307 -4.59 -46.82 59.63
CA LEU A 307 -5.79 -46.07 59.25
C LEU A 307 -5.58 -44.55 59.37
N TYR A 308 -4.88 -44.09 60.41
CA TYR A 308 -4.55 -42.68 60.56
C TYR A 308 -3.67 -42.19 59.41
N ASN A 309 -2.61 -42.93 59.06
CA ASN A 309 -1.77 -42.60 57.91
C ASN A 309 -2.57 -42.59 56.60
N PHE A 310 -3.44 -43.58 56.40
CA PHE A 310 -4.34 -43.61 55.25
C PHE A 310 -5.25 -42.37 55.20
N VAL A 311 -5.86 -41.98 56.33
CA VAL A 311 -6.71 -40.78 56.40
C VAL A 311 -5.91 -39.50 56.15
N VAL A 312 -4.69 -39.40 56.66
CA VAL A 312 -3.80 -38.24 56.42
C VAL A 312 -3.40 -38.18 54.95
N GLU A 313 -3.00 -39.30 54.35
CA GLU A 313 -2.61 -39.39 52.95
C GLU A 313 -3.80 -39.06 52.03
N HIS A 314 -4.96 -39.66 52.27
CA HIS A 314 -6.18 -39.34 51.52
C HIS A 314 -6.65 -37.91 51.77
N GLY A 315 -6.44 -37.35 52.96
CA GLY A 315 -6.71 -35.96 53.28
C GLY A 315 -5.82 -35.02 52.45
N SER A 316 -4.53 -35.33 52.35
CA SER A 316 -3.58 -34.58 51.52
C SER A 316 -3.90 -34.70 50.02
N THR A 317 -4.28 -35.90 49.59
CA THR A 317 -4.68 -36.17 48.20
C THR A 317 -5.96 -35.43 47.85
N ARG A 318 -6.93 -35.40 48.77
CA ARG A 318 -8.18 -34.63 48.62
C ARG A 318 -7.90 -33.13 48.52
N ALA A 319 -7.01 -32.58 49.35
CA ALA A 319 -6.61 -31.17 49.27
C ALA A 319 -5.97 -30.86 47.90
N ARG A 320 -5.05 -31.72 47.43
CA ARG A 320 -4.41 -31.55 46.11
C ARG A 320 -5.42 -31.61 44.96
N LEU A 321 -6.37 -32.55 45.02
CA LEU A 321 -7.43 -32.65 44.01
C LEU A 321 -8.36 -31.44 44.05
N GLN A 322 -8.65 -30.89 45.24
CA GLN A 322 -9.43 -29.67 45.36
C GLN A 322 -8.69 -28.47 44.74
N ASP A 323 -7.39 -28.33 45.01
CA ASP A 323 -6.57 -27.28 44.40
C ASP A 323 -6.56 -27.39 42.86
N GLU A 324 -6.50 -28.63 42.33
CA GLU A 324 -6.55 -28.88 40.89
C GLU A 324 -7.93 -28.53 40.28
N ILE A 325 -9.01 -28.86 40.99
CA ILE A 325 -10.38 -28.48 40.60
C ILE A 325 -10.51 -26.96 40.56
N ASP A 326 -10.09 -26.26 41.61
CA ASP A 326 -10.18 -24.80 41.70
C ASP A 326 -9.38 -24.12 40.57
N LEU A 327 -8.22 -24.68 40.22
CA LEU A 327 -7.38 -24.19 39.13
C LEU A 327 -8.02 -24.43 37.75
N LEU A 328 -8.66 -25.59 37.55
CA LEU A 328 -9.42 -25.90 36.34
C LEU A 328 -10.67 -25.01 36.21
N GLU A 329 -11.39 -24.74 37.30
CA GLU A 329 -12.54 -23.83 37.31
C GLU A 329 -12.12 -22.39 36.96
N LEU A 330 -10.97 -21.94 37.47
CA LEU A 330 -10.41 -20.64 37.11
C LEU A 330 -10.06 -20.57 35.62
N GLN A 331 -9.43 -21.62 35.07
CA GLN A 331 -9.13 -21.70 33.64
C GLN A 331 -10.40 -21.72 32.78
N HIS A 332 -11.41 -22.50 33.19
CA HIS A 332 -12.70 -22.56 32.50
C HIS A 332 -13.37 -21.18 32.46
N THR A 333 -13.40 -20.46 33.59
CA THR A 333 -13.97 -19.12 33.67
C THR A 333 -13.24 -18.13 32.78
N LYS A 334 -11.90 -18.21 32.73
CA LYS A 334 -11.09 -17.37 31.84
C LYS A 334 -11.34 -17.66 30.36
N LEU A 335 -11.50 -18.93 29.99
CA LEU A 335 -11.83 -19.32 28.62
C LEU A 335 -13.22 -18.83 28.22
N LEU A 336 -14.22 -18.93 29.11
CA LEU A 336 -15.56 -18.38 28.86
C LEU A 336 -15.52 -16.86 28.61
N GLN A 337 -14.80 -16.10 29.44
CA GLN A 337 -14.65 -14.65 29.22
C GLN A 337 -13.95 -14.33 27.89
N GLN A 338 -12.97 -15.14 27.48
CA GLN A 338 -12.29 -14.97 26.20
C GLN A 338 -13.21 -15.28 25.01
N VAL A 339 -14.11 -16.27 25.16
CA VAL A 339 -15.12 -16.57 24.15
C VAL A 339 -16.15 -15.44 24.07
N GLU A 340 -16.68 -14.96 25.20
CA GLU A 340 -17.64 -13.84 25.21
C GLU A 340 -17.06 -12.58 24.58
N THR A 341 -15.82 -12.22 24.92
CA THR A 341 -15.16 -11.05 24.32
C THR A 341 -14.87 -11.23 22.83
N SER A 342 -14.53 -12.44 22.39
CA SER A 342 -14.37 -12.76 20.97
C SER A 342 -15.71 -12.70 20.23
N ASP A 343 -16.80 -13.17 20.83
CA ASP A 343 -18.13 -13.16 20.23
C ASP A 343 -18.69 -11.73 20.14
N GLU A 344 -18.46 -10.89 21.16
CA GLU A 344 -18.81 -9.47 21.10
C GLU A 344 -18.03 -8.73 20.00
N GLN A 345 -16.73 -9.00 19.85
CA GLN A 345 -15.91 -8.44 18.77
C GLN A 345 -16.42 -8.90 17.40
N GLN A 346 -16.65 -10.20 17.21
CA GLN A 346 -17.19 -10.74 15.96
C GLN A 346 -18.58 -10.17 15.65
N LYS A 347 -19.43 -9.98 16.66
CA LYS A 347 -20.74 -9.37 16.49
C LYS A 347 -20.63 -7.91 16.05
N SER A 348 -19.73 -7.14 16.65
CA SER A 348 -19.47 -5.74 16.26
C SER A 348 -18.96 -5.65 14.82
N GLU A 349 -18.01 -6.51 14.43
CA GLU A 349 -17.51 -6.56 13.05
C GLU A 349 -18.61 -6.94 12.06
N LEU A 350 -19.49 -7.88 12.41
CA LEU A 350 -20.64 -8.25 11.58
C LEU A 350 -21.67 -7.12 11.46
N GLU A 351 -21.92 -6.36 12.53
CA GLU A 351 -22.80 -5.19 12.49
C GLU A 351 -22.22 -4.10 11.57
N GLU A 352 -20.92 -3.82 11.66
CA GLU A 352 -20.22 -2.87 10.78
C GLU A 352 -20.30 -3.32 9.32
N LEU A 353 -19.99 -4.58 9.03
CA LEU A 353 -20.07 -5.13 7.67
C LEU A 353 -21.50 -5.07 7.12
N THR A 354 -22.50 -5.28 7.97
CA THR A 354 -23.92 -5.18 7.57
C THR A 354 -24.29 -3.76 7.19
N VAL A 355 -23.76 -2.75 7.91
CA VAL A 355 -23.94 -1.33 7.57
C VAL A 355 -23.23 -0.98 6.26
N GLU A 356 -22.00 -1.45 6.06
CA GLU A 356 -21.26 -1.23 4.80
C GLU A 356 -21.99 -1.84 3.60
N ILE A 357 -22.47 -3.08 3.72
CA ILE A 357 -23.25 -3.74 2.67
C ILE A 357 -24.50 -2.94 2.36
N LYS A 358 -25.21 -2.46 3.37
CA LYS A 358 -26.42 -1.65 3.18
C LYS A 358 -26.11 -0.35 2.44
N ASN A 359 -25.07 0.38 2.85
CA ASN A 359 -24.68 1.62 2.19
C ASN A 359 -24.28 1.37 0.72
N ALA A 360 -23.55 0.28 0.44
CA ALA A 360 -23.19 -0.07 -0.92
C ALA A 360 -24.40 -0.45 -1.79
N ASP A 361 -25.42 -1.07 -1.20
CA ASP A 361 -26.67 -1.40 -1.90
C ASP A 361 -27.49 -0.15 -2.16
N ASP A 362 -27.56 0.78 -1.20
CA ASP A 362 -28.18 2.10 -1.35
C ASP A 362 -27.48 2.90 -2.50
N ASP A 363 -26.15 2.99 -2.50
CA ASP A 363 -25.37 3.62 -3.58
C ASP A 363 -25.62 2.94 -4.95
N LEU A 364 -25.70 1.61 -4.97
CA LEU A 364 -25.97 0.86 -6.20
C LEU A 364 -27.37 1.16 -6.74
N THR A 365 -28.36 1.31 -5.85
CA THR A 365 -29.73 1.67 -6.26
C THR A 365 -29.77 3.09 -6.83
N GLU A 366 -29.10 4.06 -6.19
CA GLU A 366 -29.03 5.43 -6.69
C GLU A 366 -28.37 5.50 -8.08
N VAL A 367 -27.26 4.78 -8.27
CA VAL A 367 -26.56 4.73 -9.58
C VAL A 367 -27.46 4.10 -10.66
N LYS A 368 -28.23 3.05 -10.34
CA LYS A 368 -29.16 2.44 -11.30
C LYS A 368 -30.30 3.37 -11.68
N GLU A 369 -30.88 4.08 -10.71
CA GLU A 369 -31.91 5.08 -10.98
C GLU A 369 -31.37 6.21 -11.87
N LEU A 370 -30.15 6.66 -11.62
CA LEU A 370 -29.49 7.66 -12.45
C LEU A 370 -29.20 7.14 -13.87
N GLU A 371 -28.75 5.89 -14.00
CA GLU A 371 -28.55 5.24 -15.31
C GLU A 371 -29.85 5.15 -16.10
N GLU A 372 -30.95 4.72 -15.48
CA GLU A 372 -32.26 4.62 -16.12
C GLU A 372 -32.78 6.00 -16.56
N LYS A 373 -32.63 7.02 -15.71
CA LYS A 373 -32.98 8.40 -16.04
C LYS A 373 -32.18 8.93 -17.21
N ASN A 374 -30.85 8.77 -17.18
CA ASN A 374 -29.98 9.21 -18.26
C ASN A 374 -30.31 8.49 -19.57
N LYS A 375 -30.60 7.19 -19.53
CA LYS A 375 -31.00 6.41 -20.71
C LYS A 375 -32.31 6.94 -21.32
N SER A 376 -33.30 7.26 -20.48
CA SER A 376 -34.56 7.87 -20.92
C SER A 376 -34.35 9.24 -21.57
N GLU A 377 -33.49 10.09 -20.98
CA GLU A 377 -33.12 11.38 -21.55
C GLU A 377 -32.41 11.23 -22.91
N PHE A 378 -31.47 10.28 -23.04
CA PHE A 378 -30.82 9.99 -24.32
C PHE A 378 -31.79 9.47 -25.37
N GLU A 379 -32.71 8.57 -25.01
CA GLU A 379 -33.74 8.07 -25.93
C GLU A 379 -34.64 9.19 -26.45
N ALA A 380 -35.03 10.15 -25.59
CA ALA A 380 -35.79 11.32 -26.00
C ALA A 380 -35.01 12.19 -27.00
N VAL A 381 -33.74 12.48 -26.72
CA VAL A 381 -32.87 13.25 -27.63
C VAL A 381 -32.69 12.54 -28.97
N TYR A 382 -32.47 11.23 -28.97
CA TYR A 382 -32.35 10.46 -30.22
C TYR A 382 -33.63 10.50 -31.06
N GLN A 383 -34.81 10.48 -30.42
CA GLN A 383 -36.10 10.63 -31.12
C GLN A 383 -36.25 12.03 -31.74
N GLU A 384 -35.85 13.09 -31.05
CA GLU A 384 -35.88 14.45 -31.59
C GLU A 384 -34.93 14.62 -32.78
N ILE A 385 -33.70 14.12 -32.67
CA ILE A 385 -32.72 14.12 -33.77
C ILE A 385 -33.27 13.34 -34.96
N GLN A 386 -33.87 12.17 -34.71
CA GLN A 386 -34.46 11.35 -35.78
C GLN A 386 -35.59 12.10 -36.49
N THR A 387 -36.49 12.73 -35.73
CA THR A 387 -37.59 13.53 -36.28
C THR A 387 -37.07 14.67 -37.16
N LEU A 388 -36.03 15.37 -36.71
CA LEU A 388 -35.42 16.47 -37.45
C LEU A 388 -34.71 15.98 -38.73
N PHE A 389 -33.99 14.86 -38.63
CA PHE A 389 -33.31 14.21 -39.75
C PHE A 389 -34.29 13.79 -40.85
N GLU A 390 -35.40 13.16 -40.45
CA GLU A 390 -36.49 12.76 -41.35
C GLU A 390 -37.20 13.99 -41.95
N THR A 391 -37.46 15.03 -41.17
CA THR A 391 -38.13 16.27 -41.63
C THR A 391 -37.31 17.01 -42.68
N LEU A 392 -35.98 17.02 -42.54
CA LEU A 392 -35.07 17.65 -43.50
C LEU A 392 -34.76 16.74 -44.71
N GLY A 393 -35.25 15.49 -44.72
CA GLY A 393 -35.01 14.55 -45.81
C GLY A 393 -33.54 14.15 -45.96
N CYS A 394 -32.78 14.12 -44.85
CA CYS A 394 -31.37 13.75 -44.87
C CYS A 394 -31.18 12.28 -45.28
N SER A 395 -30.11 11.97 -46.02
CA SER A 395 -29.82 10.60 -46.46
C SER A 395 -29.08 9.80 -45.39
N TRP A 396 -29.47 8.54 -45.21
CA TRP A 396 -28.77 7.55 -44.38
C TRP A 396 -27.55 6.94 -45.07
N ASP A 397 -27.24 7.34 -46.31
CA ASP A 397 -26.08 6.83 -47.03
C ASP A 397 -24.79 7.15 -46.26
N HIS A 398 -23.98 6.11 -46.00
CA HIS A 398 -22.75 6.14 -45.19
C HIS A 398 -22.95 6.25 -43.67
N ALA A 399 -24.14 5.92 -43.16
CA ALA A 399 -24.35 5.78 -41.72
C ALA A 399 -23.35 4.74 -41.12
N PRO A 400 -22.65 5.06 -40.01
CA PRO A 400 -21.60 4.21 -39.44
C PRO A 400 -22.05 2.81 -38.98
N ASP A 401 -23.33 2.66 -38.68
CA ASP A 401 -23.93 1.46 -38.09
C ASP A 401 -24.93 0.77 -39.03
N GLU A 402 -25.04 1.22 -40.29
CA GLU A 402 -26.01 0.76 -41.30
C GLU A 402 -27.49 0.78 -40.83
N SER A 403 -27.77 1.42 -39.69
CA SER A 403 -29.08 1.45 -39.07
C SER A 403 -29.85 2.68 -39.53
N GLN A 404 -31.16 2.51 -39.74
CA GLN A 404 -32.07 3.60 -40.16
C GLN A 404 -32.71 4.31 -38.96
N LYS A 405 -32.08 4.23 -37.78
CA LYS A 405 -32.56 4.84 -36.54
C LYS A 405 -31.42 5.51 -35.82
N VAL A 406 -31.71 6.60 -35.12
CA VAL A 406 -30.67 7.28 -34.34
C VAL A 406 -30.33 6.45 -33.09
N GLN A 407 -29.07 6.11 -32.95
CA GLN A 407 -28.44 5.40 -31.82
C GLN A 407 -27.19 6.17 -31.40
N ASN A 408 -26.62 5.84 -30.23
CA ASN A 408 -25.43 6.50 -29.70
C ASN A 408 -24.26 6.57 -30.73
N VAL A 409 -24.07 5.50 -31.51
CA VAL A 409 -22.96 5.40 -32.46
C VAL A 409 -23.12 6.31 -33.69
N ASN A 410 -24.36 6.57 -34.12
CA ASN A 410 -24.64 7.34 -35.33
C ASN A 410 -25.24 8.74 -35.08
N ALA A 411 -25.57 9.09 -33.84
CA ALA A 411 -26.18 10.38 -33.49
C ALA A 411 -25.37 11.59 -33.96
N MET A 412 -24.04 11.53 -33.81
CA MET A 412 -23.14 12.60 -34.28
C MET A 412 -23.10 12.71 -35.81
N PHE A 413 -23.21 11.58 -36.52
CA PHE A 413 -23.32 11.57 -37.97
C PHE A 413 -24.63 12.23 -38.43
N CYS A 414 -25.75 11.87 -37.78
CA CYS A 414 -27.06 12.45 -38.08
C CYS A 414 -27.10 13.96 -37.85
N LEU A 415 -26.52 14.45 -36.74
CA LEU A 415 -26.40 15.88 -36.46
C LEU A 415 -25.57 16.62 -37.52
N GLY A 416 -24.44 16.05 -37.96
CA GLY A 416 -23.62 16.66 -39.01
C GLY A 416 -24.33 16.71 -40.37
N ALA A 417 -25.13 15.69 -40.70
CA ALA A 417 -25.95 15.69 -41.92
C ALA A 417 -27.09 16.72 -41.84
N ILE A 418 -27.74 16.85 -40.69
CA ILE A 418 -28.74 17.90 -40.41
C ILE A 418 -28.11 19.29 -40.61
N GLU A 419 -26.92 19.53 -40.04
CA GLU A 419 -26.21 20.80 -40.16
C GLU A 419 -25.92 21.15 -41.62
N ASN A 420 -25.40 20.20 -42.40
CA ASN A 420 -25.13 20.40 -43.83
C ASN A 420 -26.40 20.69 -44.63
N SER A 421 -27.49 19.96 -44.38
CA SER A 421 -28.78 20.17 -45.04
C SER A 421 -29.38 21.54 -44.70
N MET A 422 -29.32 21.96 -43.44
CA MET A 422 -29.74 23.30 -43.02
C MET A 422 -28.88 24.39 -43.65
N ALA A 423 -27.56 24.22 -43.71
CA ALA A 423 -26.65 25.16 -44.34
C ALA A 423 -26.94 25.32 -45.85
N GLU A 424 -27.21 24.22 -46.54
CA GLU A 424 -27.60 24.23 -47.96
C GLU A 424 -28.96 24.92 -48.17
N MET A 425 -29.95 24.64 -47.32
CA MET A 425 -31.26 25.29 -47.37
C MET A 425 -31.12 26.81 -47.15
N MET A 426 -30.36 27.23 -46.15
CA MET A 426 -30.08 28.66 -45.90
C MET A 426 -29.33 29.30 -47.06
N GLY A 427 -28.34 28.61 -47.65
CA GLY A 427 -27.62 29.05 -48.84
C GLY A 427 -28.55 29.27 -50.03
N ASN A 428 -29.43 28.31 -50.31
CA ASN A 428 -30.43 28.39 -51.39
C ASN A 428 -31.42 29.55 -51.18
N VAL A 429 -31.86 29.79 -49.96
CA VAL A 429 -32.70 30.96 -49.63
C VAL A 429 -31.92 32.25 -49.85
N ALA A 430 -30.67 32.34 -49.37
CA ALA A 430 -29.83 33.51 -49.56
C ALA A 430 -29.57 33.81 -51.05
N GLU A 431 -29.35 32.78 -51.87
CA GLU A 431 -29.19 32.93 -53.32
C GLU A 431 -30.49 33.36 -54.02
N LYS A 432 -31.64 32.77 -53.67
CA LYS A 432 -32.94 33.21 -54.19
C LYS A 432 -33.22 34.67 -53.83
N VAL A 433 -32.91 35.07 -52.60
CA VAL A 433 -33.04 36.45 -52.13
C VAL A 433 -32.11 37.38 -52.93
N LYS A 434 -30.83 37.02 -53.09
CA LYS A 434 -29.88 37.77 -53.93
C LYS A 434 -30.38 37.92 -55.37
N TYR A 435 -30.91 36.86 -55.96
CA TYR A 435 -31.46 36.87 -57.32
C TYR A 435 -32.70 37.76 -57.44
N MET A 436 -33.65 37.68 -56.50
CA MET A 436 -34.83 38.55 -56.47
C MET A 436 -34.47 40.03 -56.36
N TYR A 437 -33.46 40.37 -55.55
CA TYR A 437 -32.99 41.74 -55.40
C TYR A 437 -32.17 42.23 -56.62
N SER A 438 -31.37 41.34 -57.23
CA SER A 438 -30.65 41.61 -58.48
C SER A 438 -31.61 41.93 -59.63
N MET A 439 -32.72 41.18 -59.75
CA MET A 439 -33.79 41.42 -60.73
C MET A 439 -34.56 42.74 -60.50
N ARG A 440 -34.49 43.31 -59.29
CA ARG A 440 -35.07 44.62 -58.95
C ARG A 440 -34.09 45.79 -59.15
N GLY A 441 -32.90 45.54 -59.71
CA GLY A 441 -31.93 46.59 -60.07
C GLY A 441 -31.12 47.15 -58.91
N ILE A 442 -31.16 46.51 -57.74
CA ILE A 442 -30.35 46.92 -56.58
C ILE A 442 -29.07 46.08 -56.58
N THR A 443 -27.93 46.74 -56.79
CA THR A 443 -26.60 46.10 -56.93
C THR A 443 -25.69 46.30 -55.73
N ASP A 444 -26.12 47.10 -54.74
CA ASP A 444 -25.35 47.34 -53.52
C ASP A 444 -26.08 46.71 -52.32
N TYR A 445 -25.57 45.55 -51.87
CA TYR A 445 -26.22 44.72 -50.86
C TYR A 445 -25.87 45.13 -49.42
N SER A 446 -24.85 46.00 -49.22
CA SER A 446 -24.48 46.49 -47.88
C SER A 446 -25.41 47.58 -47.34
N THR A 447 -26.10 48.32 -48.21
CA THR A 447 -26.97 49.44 -47.81
C THR A 447 -28.33 48.98 -47.28
N ILE A 448 -28.80 47.78 -47.67
CA ILE A 448 -30.09 47.21 -47.20
C ILE A 448 -30.01 46.76 -45.73
N LEU A 449 -28.89 46.15 -45.31
CA LEU A 449 -28.67 45.75 -43.92
C LEU A 449 -28.58 46.96 -42.96
N THR A 450 -28.09 48.11 -43.44
CA THR A 450 -28.10 49.37 -42.68
C THR A 450 -29.47 50.06 -42.64
N SER A 451 -30.34 49.87 -43.65
CA SER A 451 -31.71 50.42 -43.61
C SER A 451 -32.65 49.64 -42.67
N GLU A 452 -32.48 48.32 -42.54
CA GLU A 452 -33.26 47.54 -41.55
C GLU A 452 -32.78 47.74 -40.10
N GLN A 453 -31.51 48.09 -39.88
CA GLN A 453 -31.03 48.46 -38.54
C GLN A 453 -31.64 49.76 -38.00
N GLN A 454 -32.18 50.64 -38.86
CA GLN A 454 -32.93 51.81 -38.42
C GLN A 454 -34.42 51.51 -38.13
N GLU A 455 -35.01 50.45 -38.70
CA GLU A 455 -36.39 50.04 -38.38
C GLU A 455 -36.47 49.05 -37.19
N LEU A 456 -35.44 48.25 -36.94
CA LEU A 456 -35.35 47.36 -35.76
C LEU A 456 -35.09 48.11 -34.45
N ALA A 457 -34.69 49.38 -34.50
CA ALA A 457 -34.65 50.26 -33.33
C ALA A 457 -36.05 50.71 -32.86
N SER A 458 -37.09 50.57 -33.71
CA SER A 458 -38.46 51.02 -33.42
C SER A 458 -39.45 49.89 -33.07
N GLN A 459 -39.05 48.61 -33.16
CA GLN A 459 -39.88 47.46 -32.77
C GLN A 459 -39.44 46.76 -31.48
N LYS A 460 -38.49 47.33 -30.71
CA LYS A 460 -38.16 46.88 -29.34
C LYS A 460 -39.17 47.32 -28.27
N ALA A 461 -40.32 47.85 -28.67
CA ALA A 461 -41.41 48.20 -27.77
C ALA A 461 -42.72 47.65 -28.34
N LEU A 462 -43.08 46.42 -27.98
CA LEU A 462 -44.42 45.80 -27.97
C LEU A 462 -44.26 44.28 -28.18
N HIS A 463 -43.79 43.58 -27.14
CA HIS A 463 -44.32 42.28 -26.68
C HIS A 463 -43.51 41.80 -25.47
N THR A 464 -43.60 42.58 -24.40
CA THR A 464 -43.43 42.08 -23.04
C THR A 464 -44.78 41.56 -22.56
N LYS A 465 -44.94 40.24 -22.51
CA LYS A 465 -45.85 39.59 -21.56
C LYS A 465 -45.34 38.19 -21.20
N SER A 466 -44.61 38.20 -20.09
CA SER A 466 -44.37 37.20 -19.06
C SER A 466 -44.97 35.81 -19.25
N THR A 467 -44.08 34.81 -19.25
CA THR A 467 -44.31 33.53 -18.58
C THR A 467 -43.14 33.31 -17.63
N GLU A 468 -43.46 33.22 -16.34
CA GLU A 468 -42.53 33.10 -15.23
C GLU A 468 -41.82 31.74 -15.29
N ILE A 469 -40.49 31.76 -15.33
CA ILE A 469 -39.65 30.61 -14.96
C ILE A 469 -38.91 31.04 -13.70
N LYS A 470 -39.26 30.37 -12.60
CA LYS A 470 -38.60 30.45 -11.30
C LYS A 470 -37.09 30.27 -11.47
N GLU A 471 -36.33 31.14 -10.84
CA GLU A 471 -34.89 31.00 -10.65
C GLU A 471 -34.57 29.63 -10.03
N ALA A 472 -33.87 28.79 -10.78
CA ALA A 472 -33.12 27.66 -10.26
C ALA A 472 -31.70 28.15 -9.92
N PRO A 473 -31.12 27.70 -8.79
CA PRO A 473 -29.88 28.27 -8.24
C PRO A 473 -28.67 27.92 -9.13
N LYS A 474 -27.78 28.90 -9.29
CA LYS A 474 -26.47 28.70 -9.93
C LYS A 474 -25.65 27.68 -9.13
N LEU A 475 -25.31 26.57 -9.75
CA LEU A 475 -24.29 25.64 -9.25
C LEU A 475 -22.89 26.31 -9.32
N PRO A 476 -22.03 26.15 -8.30
CA PRO A 476 -20.67 26.71 -8.31
C PRO A 476 -19.74 25.91 -9.24
N GLU A 477 -18.86 26.62 -9.95
CA GLU A 477 -17.78 26.05 -10.77
C GLU A 477 -16.84 25.18 -9.93
N MET A 478 -16.98 23.86 -10.01
CA MET A 478 -16.11 22.87 -9.34
C MET A 478 -14.74 22.69 -10.02
N SER A 479 -13.99 23.78 -10.24
CA SER A 479 -12.61 23.66 -10.74
C SER A 479 -11.59 24.56 -10.02
N LYS A 480 -11.89 25.04 -8.81
CA LYS A 480 -10.91 25.65 -7.90
C LYS A 480 -10.95 24.99 -6.52
N PRO A 481 -9.79 24.72 -5.88
CA PRO A 481 -9.75 24.20 -4.52
C PRO A 481 -10.30 25.26 -3.54
N LEU A 482 -11.22 24.85 -2.65
CA LEU A 482 -11.88 25.70 -1.66
C LEU A 482 -10.88 26.33 -0.69
N THR A 483 -11.15 27.57 -0.29
CA THR A 483 -10.35 28.26 0.74
C THR A 483 -10.82 27.87 2.15
N ILE A 484 -9.92 27.98 3.13
CA ILE A 484 -10.16 27.53 4.52
C ILE A 484 -11.35 28.26 5.17
N GLU A 485 -11.60 29.51 4.79
CA GLU A 485 -12.78 30.27 5.26
C GLU A 485 -14.11 29.69 4.76
N GLU A 486 -14.14 29.12 3.54
CA GLU A 486 -15.34 28.54 2.94
C GLU A 486 -15.68 27.17 3.57
N MET A 487 -14.67 26.38 3.97
CA MET A 487 -14.90 25.13 4.73
C MET A 487 -15.45 25.39 6.13
N MET A 488 -15.03 26.47 6.79
CA MET A 488 -15.51 26.81 8.14
C MET A 488 -16.96 27.29 8.16
N GLN A 489 -17.44 27.90 7.08
CA GLN A 489 -18.85 28.29 6.97
C GLN A 489 -19.80 27.11 6.72
N MET A 490 -19.32 26.03 6.08
CA MET A 490 -20.13 24.84 5.83
C MET A 490 -20.30 23.93 7.05
N LEU A 491 -19.39 24.00 8.03
CA LEU A 491 -19.45 23.19 9.25
C LEU A 491 -20.35 23.78 10.36
N ASN A 492 -20.87 25.00 10.17
CA ASN A 492 -21.69 25.71 11.17
C ASN A 492 -23.13 25.99 10.70
N GLN A 493 -23.66 25.21 9.75
CA GLN A 493 -25.09 25.19 9.40
C GLN A 493 -25.76 23.89 9.83
#